data_AF-A0A0L1KIP6-F1
#
_entry.id   AF-A0A0L1KIP6-F1
#
_cell.length_a   1.000
_cell.length_b   1.000
_cell.length_c   1.000
_cell.angle_alpha   90.00
_cell.angle_beta   90.00
_cell.angle_gamma   90.00
#
_symmetry.space_group_name_H-M   'P 1'
#
loop_
_entity.id
_entity.type
_entity.pdbx_description
1 polymer ?
#
loop_
_entity_poly.entity_id
_entity_poly.type
_entity_poly.pdbx_seq_one_letter_code
_entity_poly.pdbx_strand_id
1 'polypeptide(L)'
;MLPATLSALDVSSHTLSGEIELRNIPSGLDVLSLHGNCFEGEIDLRSLTKDMDGMTNLSCNDLKGTVRINRGMLVNVVLSGNNIAAVCDEHERPLLSLNIHCYDEVNTRRDCLIIRFPAKLA
;
A
#
# COMPACT_ATOMS: atom_id res chain seq x y z
N MET A 1 -10.01 11.46 -13.91
CA MET A 1 -9.33 10.26 -14.43
C MET A 1 -7.84 10.53 -14.43
N LEU A 2 -7.02 9.61 -13.91
CA LEU A 2 -5.58 9.73 -13.97
C LEU A 2 -5.07 9.42 -15.40
N PRO A 3 -3.98 10.05 -15.86
CA PRO A 3 -3.41 9.75 -17.18
C PRO A 3 -3.03 8.27 -17.30
N ALA A 4 -3.35 7.63 -18.43
CA ALA A 4 -3.04 6.22 -18.67
C ALA A 4 -1.53 5.92 -18.68
N THR A 5 -0.70 6.94 -18.93
CA THR A 5 0.77 6.85 -18.94
C THR A 5 1.41 7.19 -17.60
N LEU A 6 0.62 7.42 -16.54
CA LEU A 6 1.15 7.79 -15.24
C LEU A 6 1.85 6.58 -14.59
N SER A 7 3.15 6.71 -14.35
CA SER A 7 3.98 5.67 -13.70
C SER A 7 4.31 5.94 -12.24
N ALA A 8 4.17 7.19 -11.79
CA ALA A 8 4.38 7.54 -10.38
C ALA A 8 3.35 8.59 -9.95
N LEU A 9 2.70 8.34 -8.81
CA LEU A 9 1.84 9.29 -8.13
C LEU A 9 2.36 9.51 -6.72
N ASP A 10 2.86 10.72 -6.46
CA ASP A 10 3.28 11.16 -5.13
C ASP A 10 2.44 12.35 -4.71
N VAL A 11 1.65 12.15 -3.65
CA VAL A 11 0.88 13.20 -2.96
C VAL A 11 1.13 13.13 -1.45
N SER A 12 2.31 12.66 -1.07
CA SER A 12 2.70 12.49 0.33
C SER A 12 2.92 13.81 1.07
N SER A 13 2.89 13.76 2.40
CA SER A 13 3.16 14.90 3.30
C SER A 13 2.22 16.10 3.10
N HIS A 14 0.93 15.84 2.93
CA HIS A 14 -0.12 16.86 2.88
C HIS A 14 -1.14 16.63 4.01
N THR A 15 -2.20 17.44 4.04
CA THR A 15 -3.34 17.25 4.95
C THR A 15 -4.55 16.69 4.20
N LEU A 16 -4.31 15.84 3.19
CA LEU A 16 -5.39 15.20 2.44
C LEU A 16 -6.10 14.19 3.34
N SER A 17 -7.42 14.13 3.24
CA SER A 17 -8.25 13.30 4.12
C SER A 17 -9.38 12.61 3.37
N GLY A 18 -10.05 11.69 4.06
CA GLY A 18 -11.14 10.88 3.52
C GLY A 18 -10.68 9.49 3.12
N GLU A 19 -11.61 8.71 2.56
CA GLU A 19 -11.34 7.34 2.14
C GLU A 19 -10.63 7.27 0.79
N ILE A 20 -9.75 6.27 0.64
CA ILE A 20 -9.01 6.04 -0.60
C ILE A 20 -9.79 5.08 -1.49
N GLU A 21 -10.28 5.57 -2.63
CA GLU A 21 -10.84 4.73 -3.70
C GLU A 21 -9.82 4.50 -4.82
N LEU A 22 -9.25 3.29 -4.91
CA LEU A 22 -8.29 2.91 -5.96
C LEU A 22 -8.97 2.44 -7.27
N ARG A 23 -10.11 3.04 -7.62
CA ARG A 23 -10.83 2.72 -8.86
C ARG A 23 -10.14 3.39 -10.06
N ASN A 24 -9.93 2.64 -11.14
CA ASN A 24 -9.32 3.13 -12.39
C ASN A 24 -7.87 3.63 -12.25
N ILE A 25 -7.07 2.92 -11.45
CA ILE A 25 -5.61 3.15 -11.40
C ILE A 25 -5.01 2.80 -12.77
N PRO A 26 -4.11 3.64 -13.32
CA PRO A 26 -3.40 3.35 -14.56
C PRO A 26 -2.64 2.03 -14.47
N SER A 27 -2.69 1.20 -15.51
CA SER A 27 -2.02 -0.11 -15.51
C SER A 27 -0.50 -0.02 -15.39
N GLY A 28 0.10 1.10 -15.81
CA GLY A 28 1.54 1.34 -15.73
C GLY A 28 2.02 2.10 -14.50
N LEU A 29 1.19 2.21 -13.44
CA LEU A 29 1.60 2.88 -12.21
C LEU A 29 2.60 2.01 -11.44
N ASP A 30 3.84 2.42 -11.25
CA ASP A 30 4.83 1.64 -10.48
C ASP A 30 4.94 2.14 -9.04
N VAL A 31 4.74 3.44 -8.82
CA VAL A 31 4.91 4.08 -7.51
C VAL A 31 3.64 4.81 -7.10
N LEU A 32 3.15 4.49 -5.89
CA LEU A 32 2.07 5.21 -5.22
C LEU A 32 2.53 5.65 -3.83
N SER A 33 2.74 6.93 -3.62
CA SER A 33 3.12 7.51 -2.32
C SER A 33 2.01 8.41 -1.80
N LEU A 34 1.33 7.95 -0.75
CA LEU A 34 0.29 8.68 -0.01
C LEU A 34 0.72 8.96 1.44
N HIS A 35 2.00 8.74 1.75
CA HIS A 35 2.50 8.78 3.12
C HIS A 35 2.24 10.13 3.80
N GLY A 36 2.04 10.16 5.11
CA GLY A 36 2.02 11.41 5.87
C GLY A 36 0.82 12.30 5.51
N ASN A 37 -0.36 11.71 5.42
CA ASN A 37 -1.63 12.39 5.19
C ASN A 37 -2.62 12.02 6.33
N CYS A 38 -3.88 12.40 6.16
CA CYS A 38 -4.98 12.07 7.08
C CYS A 38 -6.02 11.16 6.39
N PHE A 39 -5.57 10.29 5.49
CA PHE A 39 -6.47 9.33 4.84
C PHE A 39 -6.99 8.32 5.86
N GLU A 40 -8.27 7.97 5.77
CA GLU A 40 -8.95 7.11 6.72
C GLU A 40 -9.73 5.99 6.02
N GLY A 41 -10.33 5.10 6.82
CA GLY A 41 -11.15 4.00 6.31
C GLY A 41 -10.36 2.73 5.96
N GLU A 42 -11.05 1.75 5.38
CA GLU A 42 -10.43 0.53 4.86
C GLU A 42 -9.82 0.78 3.48
N ILE A 43 -8.82 -0.03 3.11
CA ILE A 43 -8.20 0.06 1.79
C ILE A 43 -8.16 -1.30 1.08
N ASP A 44 -8.57 -1.28 -0.18
CA ASP A 44 -8.55 -2.43 -1.08
C ASP A 44 -7.51 -2.23 -2.18
N LEU A 45 -6.37 -2.92 -2.04
CA LEU A 45 -5.24 -2.83 -2.95
C LEU A 45 -5.36 -3.79 -4.14
N ARG A 46 -6.41 -4.61 -4.23
CA ARG A 46 -6.58 -5.60 -5.31
C ARG A 46 -6.70 -4.97 -6.69
N SER A 47 -7.01 -3.67 -6.77
CA SER A 47 -7.06 -2.92 -8.02
C SER A 47 -5.69 -2.50 -8.55
N LEU A 48 -4.64 -2.55 -7.71
CA LEU A 48 -3.27 -2.20 -8.06
C LEU A 48 -2.53 -3.31 -8.83
N THR A 49 -3.15 -4.47 -9.09
CA THR A 49 -2.37 -5.70 -9.22
C THR A 49 -2.18 -6.25 -10.63
N LYS A 50 -2.54 -5.53 -11.70
CA LYS A 50 -2.40 -6.12 -13.03
C LYS A 50 -0.96 -6.15 -13.50
N ASP A 51 -0.20 -5.08 -13.29
CA ASP A 51 1.17 -4.99 -13.85
C ASP A 51 2.16 -4.20 -12.99
N MET A 52 1.79 -3.78 -11.78
CA MET A 52 2.67 -2.97 -10.93
C MET A 52 3.88 -3.77 -10.43
N ASP A 53 5.08 -3.26 -10.71
CA ASP A 53 6.36 -3.79 -10.23
C ASP A 53 7.12 -2.66 -9.51
N GLY A 54 6.69 -2.34 -8.30
CA GLY A 54 7.22 -1.17 -7.58
C GLY A 54 6.81 -1.07 -6.12
N MET A 55 6.44 0.13 -5.68
CA MET A 55 6.25 0.45 -4.25
C MET A 55 4.98 1.28 -4.01
N THR A 56 4.22 0.87 -3.01
CA THR A 56 3.06 1.58 -2.48
C THR A 56 3.33 1.98 -1.03
N ASN A 57 3.46 3.28 -0.76
CA ASN A 57 3.67 3.80 0.58
C ASN A 57 2.41 4.50 1.11
N LEU A 58 1.78 3.90 2.11
CA LEU A 58 0.57 4.39 2.79
C LEU A 58 0.85 4.79 4.24
N SER A 59 2.12 4.82 4.64
CA SER A 59 2.50 5.02 6.03
C SER A 59 2.07 6.37 6.59
N CYS A 60 1.90 6.45 7.90
CA CYS A 60 1.52 7.68 8.61
C CYS A 60 0.21 8.28 8.06
N ASN A 61 -0.87 7.54 8.19
CA ASN A 61 -2.24 7.94 7.90
C ASN A 61 -3.17 7.41 9.01
N ASP A 62 -4.47 7.63 8.91
CA ASP A 62 -5.50 7.12 9.84
C ASP A 62 -6.26 5.90 9.27
N LEU A 63 -5.63 5.15 8.35
CA LEU A 63 -6.23 3.96 7.75
C LEU A 63 -6.48 2.90 8.81
N LYS A 64 -7.58 2.17 8.67
CA LYS A 64 -8.06 1.22 9.68
C LYS A 64 -8.70 -0.01 9.06
N GLY A 65 -8.97 -1.00 9.89
CA GLY A 65 -9.68 -2.21 9.47
C GLY A 65 -8.79 -3.16 8.66
N THR A 66 -9.36 -3.80 7.65
CA THR A 66 -8.69 -4.88 6.90
C THR A 66 -8.14 -4.40 5.57
N VAL A 67 -6.85 -4.64 5.33
CA VAL A 67 -6.20 -4.42 4.03
C VAL A 67 -6.35 -5.67 3.18
N ARG A 68 -6.93 -5.51 1.98
CA ARG A 68 -7.10 -6.61 1.00
C ARG A 68 -6.03 -6.51 -0.09
N ILE A 69 -5.30 -7.59 -0.33
CA ILE A 69 -4.26 -7.69 -1.36
C ILE A 69 -4.47 -8.94 -2.21
N ASN A 70 -3.90 -9.00 -3.43
CA ASN A 70 -3.86 -10.24 -4.21
C ASN A 70 -2.56 -10.99 -3.91
N ARG A 71 -2.58 -12.33 -3.79
CA ARG A 71 -1.37 -13.15 -3.56
C ARG A 71 -0.32 -13.01 -4.65
N GLY A 72 -0.76 -12.77 -5.89
CA GLY A 72 0.11 -12.54 -7.04
C GLY A 72 0.61 -11.10 -7.18
N MET A 73 0.30 -10.22 -6.23
CA MET A 73 0.86 -8.87 -6.21
C MET A 73 2.38 -8.97 -6.04
N LEU A 74 3.13 -8.12 -6.74
CA LEU A 74 4.60 -8.09 -6.68
C LEU A 74 5.11 -6.72 -6.19
N VAL A 75 4.28 -6.01 -5.41
CA VAL A 75 4.52 -4.63 -5.00
C VAL A 75 4.84 -4.56 -3.52
N ASN A 76 5.91 -3.84 -3.17
CA ASN A 76 6.20 -3.57 -1.77
C ASN A 76 5.16 -2.59 -1.20
N VAL A 77 4.39 -3.00 -0.19
CA VAL A 77 3.41 -2.11 0.47
C VAL A 77 3.87 -1.73 1.86
N VAL A 78 3.96 -0.44 2.15
CA VAL A 78 4.30 0.09 3.48
C VAL A 78 3.05 0.65 4.14
N LEU A 79 2.67 0.10 5.30
CA LEU A 79 1.44 0.42 6.04
C LEU A 79 1.71 0.98 7.46
N SER A 80 2.97 1.22 7.80
CA SER A 80 3.40 1.66 9.13
C SER A 80 2.70 2.94 9.60
N GLY A 81 2.49 3.12 10.91
CA GLY A 81 1.84 4.34 11.42
C GLY A 81 0.40 4.54 10.93
N ASN A 82 -0.35 3.44 10.78
CA ASN A 82 -1.80 3.38 10.60
C ASN A 82 -2.43 2.53 11.72
N ASN A 83 -3.75 2.38 11.71
CA ASN A 83 -4.52 1.55 12.65
C ASN A 83 -5.05 0.25 11.99
N ILE A 84 -4.20 -0.44 11.23
CA ILE A 84 -4.57 -1.66 10.49
C ILE A 84 -4.79 -2.83 11.44
N ALA A 85 -5.95 -3.49 11.34
CA ALA A 85 -6.31 -4.63 12.16
C ALA A 85 -5.87 -5.97 11.56
N ALA A 86 -5.94 -6.11 10.24
CA ALA A 86 -5.60 -7.34 9.55
C ALA A 86 -5.18 -7.09 8.09
N VAL A 87 -4.44 -8.04 7.53
CA VAL A 87 -4.15 -8.13 6.10
C VAL A 87 -4.63 -9.48 5.61
N CYS A 88 -5.42 -9.50 4.53
CA CYS A 88 -5.90 -10.73 3.92
C CYS A 88 -5.74 -10.75 2.40
N ASP A 89 -5.80 -11.96 1.85
CA ASP A 89 -5.76 -12.18 0.40
C ASP A 89 -7.13 -11.99 -0.28
N GLU A 90 -7.18 -12.24 -1.60
CA GLU A 90 -8.39 -12.17 -2.41
C GLU A 90 -9.52 -13.14 -2.00
N HIS A 91 -9.20 -14.11 -1.14
CA HIS A 91 -10.11 -15.11 -0.58
C HIS A 91 -10.37 -14.87 0.92
N GLU A 92 -10.06 -13.68 1.42
CA GLU A 92 -10.20 -13.27 2.82
C GLU A 92 -9.37 -14.11 3.81
N ARG A 93 -8.35 -14.84 3.31
CA ARG A 93 -7.47 -15.60 4.18
C ARG A 93 -6.43 -14.67 4.77
N PRO A 94 -6.22 -14.71 6.10
CA PRO A 94 -5.29 -13.81 6.75
C PRO A 94 -3.85 -14.13 6.30
N LEU A 95 -3.10 -13.09 5.96
CA LEU A 95 -1.70 -13.19 5.58
C LEU A 95 -0.84 -13.04 6.84
N LEU A 96 -0.95 -14.04 7.71
CA LEU A 96 -0.29 -14.10 9.03
C LEU A 96 1.23 -14.25 8.96
N SER A 97 1.77 -14.61 7.79
CA SER A 97 3.16 -15.04 7.60
C SER A 97 4.03 -14.02 6.87
N LEU A 98 3.61 -12.76 6.78
CA LEU A 98 4.36 -11.78 6.01
C LEU A 98 5.39 -11.08 6.89
N ASN A 99 6.66 -11.20 6.49
CA ASN A 99 7.80 -10.64 7.21
C ASN A 99 7.68 -9.12 7.36
N ILE A 100 7.22 -8.70 8.53
CA ILE A 100 7.20 -7.33 9.02
C ILE A 100 8.66 -6.91 9.21
N HIS A 101 9.29 -6.35 8.18
CA HIS A 101 10.61 -5.75 8.30
C HIS A 101 10.48 -4.24 8.42
N CYS A 102 10.93 -3.70 9.54
CA CYS A 102 11.09 -2.27 9.71
C CYS A 102 12.24 -1.78 8.83
N TYR A 103 11.93 -0.95 7.82
CA TYR A 103 12.93 -0.10 7.17
C TYR A 103 12.69 1.32 7.67
N ASP A 104 13.72 1.92 8.25
CA ASP A 104 13.68 3.23 8.88
C ASP A 104 14.83 4.04 8.30
N GLU A 105 14.55 5.08 7.50
CA GLU A 105 15.56 6.10 7.18
C GLU A 105 15.62 7.19 8.26
N VAL A 106 14.66 7.27 9.19
CA VAL A 106 14.62 8.34 10.21
C VAL A 106 14.08 7.84 11.55
N ASN A 107 14.87 6.99 12.20
CA ASN A 107 15.11 6.91 13.64
C ASN A 107 13.97 7.39 14.57
N THR A 108 12.78 6.78 14.50
CA THR A 108 11.81 6.78 15.60
C THR A 108 10.94 5.53 15.55
N ARG A 109 11.14 4.64 16.54
CA ARG A 109 10.41 3.39 16.73
C ARG A 109 8.89 3.57 16.58
N ARG A 110 8.35 3.13 15.45
CA ARG A 110 6.96 2.68 15.30
C ARG A 110 6.96 1.44 14.42
N ASP A 111 6.12 0.47 14.77
CA ASP A 111 6.03 -0.83 14.12
C ASP A 111 5.78 -0.66 12.62
N CYS A 112 6.73 -1.11 11.80
CA CYS A 112 6.68 -0.94 10.35
C CYS A 112 6.14 -2.18 9.66
N LEU A 113 4.88 -2.14 9.20
CA LEU A 113 4.29 -3.19 8.40
C LEU A 113 4.68 -3.02 6.92
N ILE A 114 5.65 -3.82 6.46
CA ILE A 114 6.02 -3.92 5.04
C ILE A 114 5.58 -5.26 4.49
N ILE A 115 4.84 -5.22 3.39
CA ILE A 115 4.43 -6.38 2.61
C ILE A 115 5.39 -6.53 1.45
N ARG A 116 6.37 -7.43 1.55
CA ARG A 116 7.30 -7.75 0.45
C ARG A 116 6.86 -8.99 -0.30
N PHE A 117 6.91 -8.90 -1.62
CA PHE A 117 6.70 -10.05 -2.50
C PHE A 117 8.03 -10.44 -3.16
N PRO A 118 8.23 -11.73 -3.47
CA PRO A 118 9.43 -12.17 -4.17
C PRO A 118 9.54 -11.47 -5.54
N ALA A 119 10.74 -11.04 -5.90
CA ALA A 119 10.99 -10.48 -7.23
C ALA A 119 10.62 -11.51 -8.32
N LYS A 120 10.09 -11.03 -9.46
CA LYS A 120 9.90 -11.86 -10.66
C LYS A 120 11.22 -12.55 -10.99
N LEU A 121 11.27 -13.87 -10.87
CA LEU A 121 12.31 -14.67 -11.54
C LEU A 121 11.99 -14.59 -13.05
N ALA A 122 12.87 -13.93 -13.79
CA ALA A 122 12.83 -13.86 -15.25
C ALA A 122 13.10 -15.24 -15.88
#